data_AF-A0A7Z0WMV1-F1
#
_entry.id   AF-A0A7Z0WMV1-F1
#
_cell.length_a   1.000
_cell.length_b   1.000
_cell.length_c   1.000
_cell.angle_alpha   90.00
_cell.angle_beta   90.00
_cell.angle_gamma   90.00
#
_symmetry.space_group_name_H-M   'P 1'
#
loop_
_entity.id
_entity.type
_entity.pdbx_description
1 polymer ?
#
loop_
_entity_poly.entity_id
_entity_poly.type
_entity_poly.pdbx_seq_one_letter_code
_entity_poly.pdbx_strand_id
1 'polypeptide(L)' 'MIPDPTTMRWRKSSYSSGQGGECVELAHSGAMRDSKNPTGPALTTGDLRVLLQEVRRGRFDLG' A
#
# COMPACT_ATOMS: atom_id res chain seq x y z
N MET A 1 -12.31 -6.01 -12.28
CA MET A 1 -11.15 -5.71 -13.15
C MET A 1 -10.21 -4.83 -12.35
N ILE A 2 -8.98 -5.30 -12.08
CA ILE A 2 -7.96 -4.49 -11.40
C ILE A 2 -7.33 -3.58 -12.48
N PRO A 3 -7.29 -2.25 -12.31
CA PRO A 3 -6.67 -1.36 -13.29
C PRO A 3 -5.18 -1.64 -13.44
N ASP A 4 -4.62 -1.35 -14.62
CA ASP A 4 -3.18 -1.55 -14.88
C ASP A 4 -2.34 -0.70 -13.89
N PRO A 5 -1.46 -1.31 -13.09
CA PRO A 5 -0.67 -0.62 -12.09
C PRO A 5 0.27 0.46 -12.66
N THR A 6 0.63 0.39 -13.95
CA THR A 6 1.43 1.41 -14.64
C THR A 6 0.67 2.72 -14.84
N THR A 7 -0.66 2.69 -14.83
CA THR A 7 -1.51 3.87 -15.04
C THR A 7 -1.95 4.55 -13.74
N MET A 8 -1.63 3.96 -12.58
CA MET A 8 -2.05 4.47 -11.28
C MET A 8 -1.18 5.63 -10.78
N ARG A 9 -1.80 6.57 -10.06
CA ARG A 9 -1.08 7.61 -9.32
C ARG A 9 -0.63 7.06 -7.96
N TRP A 10 0.65 6.74 -7.86
CA TRP A 10 1.28 6.21 -6.65
C TRP A 10 1.74 7.34 -5.73
N ARG A 11 1.52 7.16 -4.43
CA ARG A 11 2.06 8.05 -3.39
C ARG A 11 2.96 7.25 -2.46
N LYS A 12 4.23 7.65 -2.36
CA LYS A 12 5.20 7.05 -1.47
C LYS A 12 4.91 7.42 -0.02
N SER A 13 5.08 6.46 0.89
CA SER A 13 4.98 6.72 2.33
C SER A 13 6.11 7.63 2.80
N SER A 14 5.83 8.55 3.71
CA SER A 14 6.84 9.37 4.37
C SER A 14 7.76 8.55 5.29
N TYR A 15 7.30 7.37 5.72
CA TYR A 15 8.13 6.42 6.48
C TYR A 15 9.13 5.66 5.61
N SER A 16 9.02 5.77 4.29
CA SER A 16 9.92 5.13 3.32
C SER A 16 11.13 5.99 2.94
N SER A 17 11.42 7.10 3.65
CA SER A 17 12.49 8.05 3.31
C SER A 17 13.81 7.89 4.10
N GLY A 18 14.02 6.77 4.81
CA GLY A 18 15.24 6.50 5.59
C GLY A 18 16.16 5.44 4.97
N GLN A 19 17.42 5.35 5.44
CA GLN A 19 18.50 4.40 5.02
C GLN A 19 18.21 2.90 5.29
N GLY A 20 16.94 2.50 5.33
CA GLY A 20 16.55 1.10 5.59
C GLY A 20 15.04 0.89 5.76
N GLY A 21 14.21 1.91 5.52
CA GLY A 21 12.77 1.83 5.77
C GLY A 21 12.03 0.91 4.81
N GLU A 22 10.99 0.24 5.31
CA GLU A 22 9.97 -0.46 4.54
C GLU A 22 9.44 0.48 3.43
N CYS A 23 9.61 0.08 2.17
CA CYS A 23 9.35 0.92 1.00
C CYS A 23 7.98 0.61 0.42
N VAL A 24 6.97 1.39 0.80
CA VAL A 24 5.59 1.16 0.35
C VAL A 24 5.05 2.37 -0.41
N GLU A 25 4.42 2.09 -1.56
CA GLU A 25 3.60 3.04 -2.30
C GLU A 25 2.13 2.62 -2.28
N LEU A 26 1.24 3.60 -2.16
CA LEU A 26 -0.21 3.42 -2.14
C LEU A 26 -0.85 4.20 -3.30
N ALA A 27 -1.76 3.57 -4.03
CA ALA A 27 -2.62 4.23 -5.00
C ALA A 27 -3.99 4.53 -4.38
N HIS A 28 -4.69 5.53 -4.92
CA HIS A 28 -6.02 5.93 -4.43
C HIS A 28 -7.08 4.83 -4.54
N SER A 29 -6.86 3.86 -5.42
CA SER A 29 -7.69 2.65 -5.59
C SER A 29 -7.57 1.65 -4.44
N GLY A 30 -6.65 1.85 -3.49
CA GLY A 30 -6.35 0.86 -2.45
C GLY A 30 -5.36 -0.22 -2.88
N ALA A 31 -4.64 0.00 -3.99
CA ALA A 31 -3.52 -0.84 -4.38
C ALA A 31 -2.23 -0.44 -3.62
N MET A 32 -1.48 -1.43 -3.16
CA MET A 32 -0.21 -1.27 -2.44
C MET A 32 0.90 -2.05 -3.14
N ARG A 33 2.09 -1.46 -3.25
CA ARG A 33 3.26 -2.14 -3.84
C ARG A 33 4.55 -1.77 -3.11
N ASP A 34 5.57 -2.60 -3.32
CA ASP A 34 6.94 -2.30 -2.94
C ASP A 34 7.52 -1.21 -3.86
N SER A 35 7.99 -0.10 -3.28
CA SER A 35 8.60 0.98 -4.06
C SER A 35 9.92 0.56 -4.73
N LYS A 36 10.62 -0.45 -4.20
CA LYS A 36 11.87 -1.02 -4.73
C LYS A 36 11.60 -1.98 -5.89
N ASN A 37 10.37 -2.47 -6.03
CA ASN A 37 9.97 -3.36 -7.12
C ASN A 37 8.67 -2.87 -7.79
N PRO A 38 8.70 -1.72 -8.49
CA PRO A 38 7.50 -1.07 -9.01
C PRO A 38 6.78 -1.85 -10.13
N THR A 39 7.46 -2.81 -10.75
CA THR A 39 6.92 -3.74 -11.76
C THR A 39 6.48 -5.07 -11.16
N GLY A 40 6.72 -5.29 -9.87
CA GLY A 40 6.28 -6.48 -9.15
C GLY A 40 4.78 -6.49 -8.85
N PRO A 41 4.28 -7.56 -8.23
CA PRO A 41 2.87 -7.69 -7.86
C PRO A 41 2.41 -6.57 -6.90
N ALA A 42 1.21 -6.04 -7.14
CA ALA A 42 0.54 -5.12 -6.23
C ALA A 42 -0.57 -5.86 -5.46
N LEU A 43 -0.64 -5.64 -4.15
CA LEU A 43 -1.75 -6.07 -3.32
C LEU A 43 -2.92 -5.11 -3.55
N THR A 44 -4.14 -5.64 -3.66
CA THR A 44 -5.34 -4.80 -3.78
C THR A 44 -6.29 -5.09 -2.63
N THR A 45 -6.92 -4.02 -2.15
CA THR A 45 -7.88 -4.09 -1.05
C THR A 45 -9.26 -3.83 -1.61
N GLY A 46 -10.28 -4.49 -1.05
CA GLY A 46 -11.66 -4.27 -1.48
C GLY A 46 -12.14 -2.86 -1.11
N ASP A 47 -12.00 -2.51 0.17
CA ASP A 47 -12.29 -1.16 0.68
C ASP A 47 -11.14 -0.67 1.54
N LEU A 48 -10.37 0.29 1.00
CA LEU A 48 -9.23 0.90 1.68
C LEU A 48 -9.66 1.61 2.98
N ARG A 49 -10.84 2.22 3.03
CA ARG A 49 -11.30 2.92 4.24
C ARG A 49 -11.58 1.92 5.35
N VAL A 50 -12.27 0.82 5.04
CA VAL A 50 -12.51 -0.25 6.01
C VAL A 50 -11.19 -0.84 6.47
N LEU A 51 -10.26 -1.15 5.57
CA LEU A 51 -8.95 -1.66 5.96
C LEU A 51 -8.25 -0.73 6.96
N LEU A 52 -8.19 0.57 6.66
CA LEU A 52 -7.53 1.54 7.54
C LEU A 52 -8.21 1.66 8.91
N GLN A 53 -9.54 1.59 8.96
CA GLN A 53 -10.27 1.58 10.24
C GLN A 53 -9.87 0.38 11.09
N GLU A 54 -9.75 -0.79 10.47
CA GLU A 54 -9.49 -2.04 11.17
C GLU A 54 -8.02 -2.19 11.60
N VAL A 55 -7.08 -1.68 10.79
CA VAL A 55 -5.68 -1.53 11.19
C VAL A 55 -5.57 -0.59 12.39
N ARG A 56 -6.26 0.57 12.39
CA ARG A 56 -6.25 1.50 13.53
C ARG A 56 -6.88 0.93 14.79
N ARG A 57 -7.81 -0.02 14.65
CA ARG A 57 -8.42 -0.75 15.77
C ARG A 57 -7.52 -1.87 16.32
N GLY A 58 -6.34 -2.09 15.75
CA GLY A 58 -5.42 -3.15 16.17
C GLY A 58 -5.91 -4.55 15.81
N ARG A 59 -6.86 -4.70 14.87
CA ARG A 59 -7.43 -6.02 14.52
C ARG A 59 -6.36 -7.01 14.02
N PHE A 60 -5.26 -6.49 13.49
CA PHE A 60 -4.18 -7.27 12.90
C PHE A 60 -2.93 -7.32 13.78
N ASP A 61 -2.97 -6.79 15.00
CA ASP A 61 -1.85 -6.86 15.92
C ASP A 61 -1.76 -8.32 16.42
N LEU A 62 -0.80 -9.06 15.87
CA LEU A 62 -0.46 -10.39 16.34
C LEU A 62 0.32 -10.21 17.65
N GLY A 63 -0.37 -10.44 18.77
CA GLY A 63 0.17 -10.29 20.12
C GLY A 63 1.40 -11.13 20.41
#